data_AF-A0A7R7DW81-F1
#
_entry.id   AF-A0A7R7DW81-F1
#
_cell.length_a   1.000
_cell.length_b   1.000
_cell.length_c   1.000
_cell.angle_alpha   90.00
_cell.angle_beta   90.00
_cell.angle_gamma   90.00
#
_symmetry.space_group_name_H-M   'P 1'
#
loop_
_entity.id
_entity.type
_entity.pdbx_description
1 polymer ?
#
loop_
_entity_poly.entity_id
_entity_poly.type
_entity_poly.pdbx_seq_one_letter_code
_entity_poly.pdbx_strand_id
1 'polypeptide(L)'
;MAGDSLAALVLSYLDDEDVALTPGDPAAETRTNTWGYAVPPEQIDVPAVGSALSQVASELGGRLSRRGEVGTCYAWYDEQAGQVRCSLSSAPPDRLAFGGRYRLVARATDVVALAAADQTPGLVAWAALADSNADEPAVRVPPFPVWAAALP
;
A
#
# COMPACT_ATOMS: atom_id res chain seq x y z
N MET A 1 -15.57 15.89 -16.24
CA MET A 1 -15.76 14.52 -15.75
C MET A 1 -15.31 14.53 -14.32
N ALA A 2 -16.21 14.29 -13.35
CA ALA A 2 -15.77 14.11 -11.97
C ALA A 2 -14.94 12.82 -11.96
N GLY A 3 -13.66 12.91 -11.60
CA GLY A 3 -12.84 11.72 -11.42
C GLY A 3 -13.44 10.85 -10.33
N ASP A 4 -13.29 9.53 -10.46
CA ASP A 4 -13.70 8.61 -9.40
C ASP A 4 -12.98 8.98 -8.10
N SER A 5 -13.70 8.92 -6.97
CA SER A 5 -13.09 9.21 -5.67
C SER A 5 -11.97 8.20 -5.39
N LEU A 6 -10.96 8.60 -4.60
CA LEU A 6 -9.88 7.69 -4.21
C LEU A 6 -10.43 6.41 -3.55
N ALA A 7 -11.54 6.50 -2.82
CA ALA A 7 -12.20 5.34 -2.23
C ALA A 7 -12.77 4.40 -3.31
N ALA A 8 -13.40 4.95 -4.36
CA ALA A 8 -13.90 4.16 -5.49
C ALA A 8 -12.75 3.50 -6.27
N LEU A 9 -11.64 4.21 -6.47
CA LEU A 9 -10.43 3.64 -7.09
C LEU A 9 -9.84 2.51 -6.25
N VAL A 10 -9.80 2.63 -4.93
CA VAL A 10 -9.35 1.54 -4.06
C VAL A 10 -10.26 0.31 -4.19
N LEU A 11 -11.57 0.51 -4.27
CA LEU A 11 -12.53 -0.59 -4.43
C LEU A 11 -12.38 -1.33 -5.76
N SER A 12 -11.93 -0.66 -6.83
CA SER A 12 -11.74 -1.30 -8.13
C SER A 12 -10.62 -2.35 -8.14
N TYR A 13 -9.78 -2.41 -7.09
CA TYR A 13 -8.89 -3.55 -6.85
C TYR A 13 -9.63 -4.89 -6.89
N LEU A 14 -10.89 -4.91 -6.47
CA LEU A 14 -11.72 -6.11 -6.46
C LEU A 14 -12.18 -6.53 -7.85
N ASP A 15 -12.13 -5.64 -8.84
CA ASP A 15 -12.54 -5.96 -10.21
C ASP A 15 -11.46 -6.79 -10.94
N ASP A 16 -10.25 -6.86 -10.39
CA ASP A 16 -9.17 -7.68 -10.91
C ASP A 16 -9.32 -9.16 -10.46
N GLU A 17 -9.60 -10.02 -11.43
CA GLU A 17 -9.69 -11.47 -11.23
C GLU A 17 -8.32 -12.17 -11.22
N ASP A 18 -7.27 -11.50 -11.74
CA ASP A 18 -5.90 -12.03 -11.83
C ASP A 18 -5.14 -11.92 -10.49
N VAL A 19 -5.69 -11.20 -9.50
CA VAL A 19 -5.16 -11.15 -8.13
C VAL A 19 -5.08 -12.58 -7.56
N ALA A 20 -3.85 -13.03 -7.34
CA ALA A 20 -3.57 -14.41 -6.96
C ALA A 20 -2.33 -14.50 -6.06
N LEU A 21 -2.32 -15.51 -5.20
CA LEU A 21 -1.15 -15.85 -4.41
C LEU A 21 -0.27 -16.83 -5.19
N THR A 22 1.04 -16.59 -5.18
CA THR A 22 2.05 -17.48 -5.74
C THR A 22 3.11 -17.75 -4.68
N PRO A 23 2.81 -18.61 -3.68
CA PRO A 23 3.74 -18.90 -2.61
C PRO A 23 5.06 -19.43 -3.17
N GLY A 24 6.17 -18.76 -2.83
CA GLY A 24 7.50 -19.08 -3.35
C GLY A 24 8.01 -18.14 -4.44
N ASP A 25 7.16 -17.27 -4.98
CA ASP A 25 7.56 -16.17 -5.87
C ASP A 25 6.97 -14.81 -5.42
N PRO A 26 7.51 -14.19 -4.35
CA PRO A 26 7.05 -12.89 -3.87
C PRO A 26 7.18 -11.77 -4.91
N ALA A 27 8.09 -11.92 -5.89
CA ALA A 27 8.27 -10.93 -6.94
C ALA A 27 7.14 -11.01 -7.97
N ALA A 28 6.65 -12.22 -8.30
CA ALA A 28 5.42 -12.40 -9.07
C ALA A 28 4.21 -11.81 -8.35
N GLU A 29 4.01 -12.13 -7.07
CA GLU A 29 2.91 -11.57 -6.28
C GLU A 29 2.96 -10.04 -6.26
N THR A 30 4.13 -9.45 -6.00
CA THR A 30 4.26 -7.99 -5.97
C THR A 30 3.88 -7.36 -7.31
N ARG A 31 4.30 -7.97 -8.43
CA ARG A 31 4.03 -7.43 -9.78
C ARG A 31 2.55 -7.50 -10.15
N THR A 32 1.90 -8.61 -9.83
CA THR A 32 0.48 -8.84 -10.17
C THR A 32 -0.44 -8.09 -9.22
N ASN A 33 -0.15 -8.15 -7.91
CA ASN A 33 -1.09 -7.73 -6.89
C ASN A 33 -0.89 -6.29 -6.42
N THR A 34 0.19 -5.60 -6.81
CA THR A 34 0.41 -4.23 -6.33
C THR A 34 -0.26 -3.20 -7.20
N TRP A 35 -1.24 -2.52 -6.63
CA TRP A 35 -1.95 -1.42 -7.26
C TRP A 35 -1.57 -0.10 -6.58
N GLY A 36 -1.49 0.97 -7.37
CA GLY A 36 -1.15 2.30 -6.91
C GLY A 36 -2.15 3.34 -7.40
N TYR A 37 -2.64 4.15 -6.46
CA TYR A 37 -3.63 5.18 -6.72
C TYR A 37 -3.02 6.54 -6.42
N ALA A 38 -2.94 7.40 -7.44
CA ALA A 38 -2.45 8.75 -7.27
C ALA A 38 -3.33 9.52 -6.27
N VAL A 39 -2.67 10.21 -5.33
CA VAL A 39 -3.36 11.07 -4.38
C VAL A 39 -3.82 12.34 -5.12
N PRO A 40 -5.13 12.65 -5.15
CA PRO A 40 -5.60 13.88 -5.78
C PRO A 40 -5.11 15.11 -5.02
N PRO A 41 -4.94 16.27 -5.68
CA PRO A 41 -4.57 17.52 -5.01
C PRO A 41 -5.69 18.08 -4.11
N GLU A 42 -6.90 17.53 -4.23
CA GLU A 42 -8.06 17.89 -3.42
C GLU A 42 -8.05 17.14 -2.08
N GLN A 43 -8.89 17.59 -1.14
CA GLN A 43 -8.96 16.97 0.19
C GLN A 43 -9.45 15.51 0.11
N ILE A 44 -8.65 14.60 0.66
CA ILE A 44 -9.00 13.17 0.75
C ILE A 44 -10.01 12.96 1.88
N ASP A 45 -11.08 12.21 1.60
CA ASP A 45 -11.96 11.65 2.63
C ASP A 45 -11.26 10.45 3.30
N VAL A 46 -10.49 10.73 4.35
CA VAL A 46 -9.68 9.73 5.06
C VAL A 46 -10.52 8.56 5.59
N PRO A 47 -11.67 8.78 6.27
CA PRO A 47 -12.56 7.70 6.67
C PRO A 47 -13.02 6.83 5.49
N ALA A 48 -13.48 7.43 4.38
CA ALA A 48 -14.00 6.67 3.25
C ALA A 48 -12.94 5.77 2.61
N VAL A 49 -11.73 6.29 2.40
CA VAL A 49 -10.62 5.50 1.83
C VAL A 49 -10.14 4.41 2.79
N GLY A 50 -10.08 4.70 4.10
CA GLY A 50 -9.75 3.69 5.11
C GLY A 50 -10.78 2.56 5.19
N SER A 51 -12.06 2.88 5.04
CA SER A 51 -13.14 1.89 4.92
C SER A 51 -13.04 1.07 3.64
N ALA A 52 -12.73 1.71 2.51
CA ALA A 52 -12.53 1.01 1.24
C ALA A 52 -11.39 -0.02 1.33
N LEU A 53 -10.24 0.33 1.92
CA LEU A 53 -9.12 -0.60 2.14
C LEU A 53 -9.53 -1.80 3.02
N SER A 54 -10.26 -1.54 4.10
CA SER A 54 -10.75 -2.60 5.00
C SER A 54 -11.75 -3.52 4.29
N GLN A 55 -12.60 -2.95 3.43
CA GLN A 55 -13.55 -3.72 2.62
C GLN A 55 -12.84 -4.59 1.59
N VAL A 56 -11.83 -4.05 0.89
CA VAL A 56 -10.98 -4.84 -0.02
C VAL A 56 -10.37 -6.04 0.70
N ALA A 57 -9.76 -5.84 1.88
CA ALA A 57 -9.20 -6.94 2.64
C ALA A 57 -10.24 -7.99 3.04
N SER A 58 -11.45 -7.58 3.46
CA SER A 58 -12.54 -8.48 3.79
C SER A 58 -13.00 -9.33 2.60
N GLU A 59 -13.19 -8.71 1.43
CA GLU A 59 -13.64 -9.40 0.21
C GLU A 59 -12.56 -10.34 -0.34
N LEU A 60 -11.29 -9.92 -0.31
CA LEU A 60 -10.15 -10.79 -0.64
C LEU A 60 -10.07 -11.99 0.32
N GLY A 61 -10.28 -11.78 1.62
CA GLY A 61 -10.35 -12.87 2.59
C GLY A 61 -11.44 -13.89 2.23
N GLY A 62 -12.63 -13.41 1.83
CA GLY A 62 -13.68 -14.27 1.31
C GLY A 62 -13.29 -15.05 0.05
N ARG A 63 -12.49 -14.46 -0.85
CA ARG A 63 -11.96 -15.14 -2.04
C ARG A 63 -10.93 -16.21 -1.68
N LEU A 64 -9.99 -15.90 -0.80
CA LEU A 64 -8.92 -16.81 -0.37
C LEU A 64 -9.47 -18.00 0.41
N SER A 65 -10.39 -17.77 1.35
CA SER A 65 -11.05 -18.84 2.10
C SER A 65 -11.79 -19.82 1.19
N ARG A 66 -12.41 -19.35 0.09
CA ARG A 66 -13.05 -20.24 -0.91
C ARG A 66 -12.03 -21.10 -1.68
N ARG A 67 -10.78 -20.64 -1.79
CA ARG A 67 -9.66 -21.36 -2.44
C ARG A 67 -8.85 -22.20 -1.44
N GLY A 68 -9.06 -22.03 -0.13
CA GLY A 68 -8.25 -22.67 0.91
C GLY A 68 -6.85 -22.07 1.03
N GLU A 69 -6.70 -20.81 0.66
CA GLU A 69 -5.44 -20.05 0.68
C GLU A 69 -5.42 -19.09 1.85
N VAL A 70 -4.22 -18.76 2.37
CA VAL A 70 -4.02 -17.73 3.40
C VAL A 70 -3.10 -16.66 2.85
N GLY A 71 -3.34 -15.40 3.24
CA GLY A 71 -2.55 -14.29 2.74
C GLY A 71 -2.58 -13.07 3.64
N THR A 72 -1.95 -12.00 3.20
CA THR A 72 -1.94 -10.70 3.85
C THR A 72 -2.29 -9.64 2.82
N CYS A 73 -3.39 -8.91 3.06
CA CYS A 73 -3.66 -7.67 2.34
C CYS A 73 -3.00 -6.52 3.10
N TYR A 74 -2.32 -5.63 2.40
CA TYR A 74 -1.60 -4.52 3.03
C TYR A 74 -1.63 -3.27 2.18
N ALA A 75 -1.48 -2.12 2.83
CA ALA A 75 -1.46 -0.81 2.19
C ALA A 75 -0.44 0.13 2.84
N TRP A 76 0.10 1.03 2.05
CA TRP A 76 1.06 2.06 2.48
C TRP A 76 0.93 3.32 1.63
N TYR A 77 1.47 4.43 2.13
CA TYR A 77 1.63 5.64 1.35
C TYR A 77 3.05 5.67 0.78
N ASP A 78 3.15 5.66 -0.55
CA ASP A 78 4.40 5.87 -1.27
C ASP A 78 4.56 7.37 -1.52
N GLU A 79 5.26 8.05 -0.60
CA GLU A 79 5.55 9.49 -0.64
C GLU A 79 6.28 9.88 -1.94
N GLN A 80 7.20 9.03 -2.41
CA GLN A 80 8.01 9.30 -3.59
C GLN A 80 7.17 9.27 -4.87
N ALA A 81 6.19 8.37 -4.93
CA ALA A 81 5.26 8.28 -6.05
C ALA A 81 4.01 9.16 -5.88
N GLY A 82 3.75 9.69 -4.69
CA GLY A 82 2.51 10.39 -4.37
C GLY A 82 1.28 9.49 -4.45
N GLN A 83 1.42 8.22 -4.03
CA GLN A 83 0.41 7.18 -4.23
C GLN A 83 0.04 6.48 -2.94
N VAL A 84 -1.25 6.21 -2.74
CA VAL A 84 -1.68 5.14 -1.83
C VAL A 84 -1.57 3.83 -2.60
N ARG A 85 -0.82 2.88 -2.07
CA ARG A 85 -0.66 1.55 -2.67
C ARG A 85 -1.33 0.49 -1.81
N CYS A 86 -1.89 -0.51 -2.45
CA CYS A 86 -2.37 -1.73 -1.80
C CYS A 86 -1.85 -2.96 -2.55
N SER A 87 -1.70 -4.07 -1.83
CA SER A 87 -1.26 -5.32 -2.41
C SER A 87 -1.72 -6.52 -1.58
N LEU A 88 -1.54 -7.70 -2.15
CA LEU A 88 -1.84 -9.00 -1.57
C LEU A 88 -0.60 -9.90 -1.67
N SER A 89 -0.22 -10.57 -0.59
CA SER A 89 0.90 -11.52 -0.59
C SER A 89 0.60 -12.75 0.25
N SER A 90 1.25 -13.88 -0.06
CA SER A 90 1.22 -15.08 0.78
C SER A 90 2.08 -14.93 2.05
N ALA A 91 2.93 -13.90 2.11
CA ALA A 91 3.79 -13.65 3.27
C ALA A 91 2.97 -13.17 4.48
N PRO A 92 3.41 -13.48 5.71
CA PRO A 92 2.79 -12.92 6.91
C PRO A 92 3.09 -11.40 7.03
N PRO A 93 2.30 -10.66 7.83
CA PRO A 93 2.45 -9.21 7.97
C PRO A 93 3.82 -8.70 8.40
N ASP A 94 4.66 -9.53 9.02
CA ASP A 94 6.02 -9.18 9.48
C ASP A 94 7.12 -9.48 8.43
N ARG A 95 6.76 -10.04 7.26
CA ARG A 95 7.69 -10.42 6.19
C ARG A 95 7.32 -9.91 4.79
N LEU A 96 6.61 -8.79 4.72
CA LEU A 96 6.23 -8.15 3.45
C LEU A 96 7.45 -7.72 2.61
N ALA A 97 7.33 -7.79 1.30
CA ALA A 97 8.42 -7.69 0.32
C ALA A 97 8.88 -6.25 -0.01
N PHE A 98 9.01 -5.39 1.00
CA PHE A 98 9.35 -3.97 0.79
C PHE A 98 10.83 -3.67 0.51
N GLY A 99 11.75 -4.61 0.77
CA GLY A 99 13.19 -4.37 0.68
C GLY A 99 13.76 -3.35 1.70
N GLY A 100 12.89 -2.67 2.46
CA GLY A 100 13.23 -1.71 3.52
C GLY A 100 12.51 -2.02 4.84
N ARG A 101 12.80 -1.21 5.85
CA ARG A 101 12.13 -1.33 7.17
C ARG A 101 10.76 -0.68 7.10
N TYR A 102 9.76 -1.35 7.65
CA TYR A 102 8.42 -0.80 7.85
C TYR A 102 7.95 -1.10 9.27
N ARG A 103 6.90 -0.40 9.69
CA ARG A 103 6.21 -0.65 10.96
C ARG A 103 4.72 -0.84 10.69
N LEU A 104 4.12 -1.82 11.36
CA LEU A 104 2.68 -2.05 11.26
C LEU A 104 1.92 -0.97 12.03
N VAL A 105 0.86 -0.45 11.41
CA VAL A 105 -0.14 0.41 12.06
C VAL A 105 -1.48 -0.30 12.15
N ALA A 106 -2.24 0.05 13.19
CA ALA A 106 -3.47 -0.68 13.51
C ALA A 106 -4.61 -0.40 12.53
N ARG A 107 -4.69 0.82 11.98
CA ARG A 107 -5.81 1.24 11.12
C ARG A 107 -5.32 1.66 9.75
N ALA A 108 -6.07 1.28 8.72
CA ALA A 108 -5.85 1.76 7.35
C ALA A 108 -5.88 3.30 7.27
N THR A 109 -6.74 3.95 8.07
CA THR A 109 -6.81 5.40 8.16
C THR A 109 -5.50 6.05 8.61
N ASP A 110 -4.66 5.35 9.37
CA ASP A 110 -3.37 5.90 9.82
C ASP A 110 -2.37 6.01 8.65
N VAL A 111 -2.49 5.15 7.62
CA VAL A 111 -1.75 5.26 6.36
C VAL A 111 -2.33 6.38 5.49
N VAL A 112 -3.65 6.41 5.33
CA VAL A 112 -4.35 7.39 4.48
C VAL A 112 -4.16 8.82 5.03
N ALA A 113 -4.08 8.99 6.35
CA ALA A 113 -3.81 10.28 6.97
C ALA A 113 -2.44 10.85 6.57
N LEU A 114 -1.45 10.01 6.25
CA LEU A 114 -0.14 10.46 5.73
C LEU A 114 -0.30 11.04 4.33
N ALA A 115 -1.01 10.31 3.46
CA ALA A 115 -1.33 10.78 2.11
C ALA A 115 -2.10 12.10 2.13
N ALA A 116 -3.06 12.26 3.06
CA ALA A 116 -3.85 13.49 3.20
C ALA A 116 -3.06 14.67 3.79
N ALA A 117 -1.99 14.40 4.54
CA ALA A 117 -1.13 15.42 5.13
C ALA A 117 -0.01 15.88 4.18
N ASP A 118 0.27 15.12 3.12
CA ASP A 118 1.27 15.46 2.12
C ASP A 118 0.76 16.58 1.20
N GLN A 119 1.41 17.74 1.30
CA GLN A 119 1.07 18.92 0.50
C GLN A 119 1.70 18.90 -0.90
N THR A 120 2.66 18.01 -1.14
CA THR A 120 3.37 17.88 -2.41
C THR A 120 3.55 16.41 -2.82
N PRO A 121 2.46 15.63 -3.01
CA PRO A 121 2.56 14.22 -3.38
C PRO A 121 3.38 14.00 -4.65
N GLY A 122 4.34 13.08 -4.60
CA GLY A 122 5.15 12.70 -5.77
C GLY A 122 6.23 13.70 -6.15
N LEU A 123 6.50 14.71 -5.32
CA LEU A 123 7.59 15.66 -5.49
C LEU A 123 8.63 15.48 -4.39
N VAL A 124 9.80 14.96 -4.77
CA VAL A 124 10.98 15.01 -3.91
C VAL A 124 11.74 16.29 -4.22
N ALA A 125 11.87 17.17 -3.23
CA ALA A 125 12.67 18.38 -3.39
C ALA A 125 14.11 18.00 -3.74
N TRP A 126 14.67 18.62 -4.78
CA TRP A 126 16.07 18.38 -5.20
C TRP A 126 17.07 18.53 -4.05
N ALA A 127 16.82 19.45 -3.11
CA ALA A 127 17.65 19.66 -1.93
C ALA A 127 17.59 18.53 -0.89
N ALA A 128 16.58 17.65 -0.97
CA ALA A 128 16.44 16.46 -0.13
C ALA A 128 17.09 15.21 -0.74
N LEU A 129 17.55 15.29 -1.99
CA LEU A 129 18.35 14.24 -2.62
C LEU A 129 19.79 14.38 -2.14
N ALA A 130 20.29 13.37 -1.43
CA ALA A 130 21.70 13.28 -1.11
C ALA A 130 22.47 12.74 -2.33
N ASP A 131 23.60 13.38 -2.65
CA ASP A 131 24.55 12.82 -3.61
C ASP A 131 25.07 11.49 -3.04
N SER A 132 24.98 10.42 -3.84
CA SER A 132 25.45 9.09 -3.44
C SER A 132 26.98 9.06 -3.38
N ASN A 133 27.56 9.58 -2.31
CA ASN A 133 28.98 9.42 -2.01
C ASN A 133 29.20 8.09 -1.28
N ALA A 134 30.10 7.26 -1.79
CA ALA A 134 30.38 5.92 -1.26
C ALA A 134 30.89 5.90 0.20
N ASP A 135 31.30 7.06 0.75
CA ASP A 135 31.85 7.22 2.09
C ASP A 135 30.86 7.86 3.09
N GLU A 136 29.61 8.15 2.71
CA GLU A 136 28.62 8.65 3.67
C GLU A 136 28.09 7.54 4.58
N PRO A 137 27.98 7.79 5.90
CA PRO A 137 27.36 6.84 6.81
C PRO A 137 25.91 6.64 6.37
N ALA A 138 25.50 5.37 6.17
CA ALA A 138 24.15 5.02 5.74
C ALA A 138 23.10 5.75 6.59
N VAL A 139 22.41 6.71 5.97
CA VAL A 139 21.32 7.46 6.61
C VAL A 139 20.27 6.44 7.03
N ARG A 140 19.99 6.35 8.34
CA ARG A 140 18.95 5.47 8.85
C ARG A 140 17.59 6.04 8.50
N VAL A 141 17.06 5.66 7.34
CA VAL A 141 15.68 5.97 6.95
C VAL A 141 14.74 5.34 7.99
N PRO A 142 13.85 6.12 8.64
CA PRO A 142 12.91 5.58 9.62
C PRO A 142 11.96 4.56 8.94
N PRO A 143 11.46 3.56 9.69
CA PRO A 143 10.50 2.61 9.13
C PRO A 143 9.21 3.33 8.74
N PHE A 144 8.76 3.13 7.50
CA PHE A 144 7.52 3.74 7.04
C PHE A 144 6.28 2.96 7.52
N PRO A 145 5.12 3.62 7.67
CA PRO A 145 3.92 2.99 8.20
C PRO A 145 3.24 2.11 7.14
N VAL A 146 2.85 0.89 7.54
CA VAL A 146 2.11 -0.07 6.71
C VAL A 146 0.92 -0.56 7.50
N TRP A 147 -0.26 -0.51 6.91
CA TRP A 147 -1.41 -1.24 7.43
C TRP A 147 -1.43 -2.63 6.79
N ALA A 148 -1.69 -3.66 7.59
CA ALA A 148 -1.79 -5.04 7.10
C ALA A 148 -2.91 -5.78 7.82
N ALA A 149 -3.64 -6.58 7.06
CA ALA A 149 -4.68 -7.48 7.52
C ALA A 149 -4.30 -8.91 7.09
N ALA A 150 -4.10 -9.79 8.08
CA ALA A 150 -3.97 -11.22 7.82
C ALA A 150 -5.33 -11.78 7.39
N LEU A 151 -5.34 -12.57 6.32
CA LEU A 151 -6.51 -13.12 5.68
C LEU A 151 -6.52 -14.66 5.81
N PRO A 152 -7.69 -15.25 6.14
CA PRO A 152 -7.86 -16.68 6.33
C PRO A 152 -8.07 -17.49 5.04
#